data_AF-A0A9X2AC01-F1
#
_entry.id   AF-A0A9X2AC01-F1
#
_cell.length_a   1.000
_cell.length_b   1.000
_cell.length_c   1.000
_cell.angle_alpha   90.00
_cell.angle_beta   90.00
_cell.angle_gamma   90.00
#
_symmetry.space_group_name_H-M   'P 1'
#
loop_
_entity.id
_entity.type
_entity.pdbx_description
1 polymer ?
#
loop_
_entity_poly.entity_id
_entity_poly.type
_entity_poly.pdbx_seq_one_letter_code
_entity_poly.pdbx_strand_id
1 'polypeptide(L)'
;MYANKLIYSVCAILILSSSLHAQKVKDPIGGQSNRPLSKEDLDYQLKYQRAFETSLWAMPAVAIYKLRTAAFTPEIGLDNNIIAASLSLAGPSKELLTANSSTSYITAFTDLSKGPVVLSIPSSNEEGKLYGQVVDHWQRTIADVGPSGLDQGKGGNYIFTPPGYEKDVPEEYLHVSSPSYRIAFVFRSIRLKDKTEEDAYNYAKKLKMYYLKDGAPNQQQFEDAEDNRYSTLPVYDYTYFRDVHEIFSLENVEEGDKHMTGMLEYLGIKKGKPFNPDTKTIEAMNNAMGDLYIHIQEQW
;
A
#
# COMPACT_ATOMS: atom_id res chain seq x y z
N MET A 1 -20.16 12.72 107.95
CA MET A 1 -20.03 14.10 108.47
C MET A 1 -18.71 14.64 107.95
N TYR A 2 -18.75 15.71 107.14
CA TYR A 2 -17.61 16.52 106.65
C TYR A 2 -16.56 15.81 105.76
N ALA A 3 -15.81 16.45 104.86
CA ALA A 3 -15.95 17.60 103.98
C ALA A 3 -14.64 17.67 103.16
N ASN A 4 -14.74 17.85 101.84
CA ASN A 4 -13.89 18.68 100.97
C ASN A 4 -12.36 18.87 101.21
N LYS A 5 -11.54 18.46 100.22
CA LYS A 5 -10.61 19.25 99.35
C LYS A 5 -9.42 18.38 98.88
N LEU A 6 -9.33 18.07 97.58
CA LEU A 6 -8.51 18.74 96.54
C LEU A 6 -6.99 18.51 96.69
N ILE A 7 -6.35 17.85 95.72
CA ILE A 7 -5.33 18.45 94.82
C ILE A 7 -4.86 17.41 93.77
N TYR A 8 -4.80 17.94 92.55
CA TYR A 8 -4.38 17.46 91.24
C TYR A 8 -3.06 16.68 91.16
N SER A 9 -3.01 15.71 90.24
CA SER A 9 -1.88 15.60 89.33
C SER A 9 -2.35 15.16 87.95
N VAL A 10 -1.91 15.93 86.96
CA VAL A 10 -2.38 15.96 85.57
C VAL A 10 -1.54 14.99 84.73
N CYS A 11 -2.19 14.04 84.06
CA CYS A 11 -1.64 13.39 82.86
C CYS A 11 -2.58 13.68 81.69
N ALA A 12 -2.29 14.78 80.98
CA ALA A 12 -2.93 15.10 79.72
C ALA A 12 -2.38 14.16 78.64
N ILE A 13 -3.14 13.14 78.27
CA ILE A 13 -2.91 12.39 77.04
C ILE A 13 -3.61 13.20 75.93
N LEU A 14 -2.83 13.98 75.20
CA LEU A 14 -3.23 14.60 73.94
C LEU A 14 -3.46 13.49 72.92
N ILE A 15 -4.72 13.07 72.75
CA ILE A 15 -5.12 12.31 71.57
C ILE A 15 -5.16 13.31 70.42
N LEU A 16 -4.05 13.39 69.67
CA LEU A 16 -4.02 13.99 68.34
C LEU A 16 -4.99 13.20 67.47
N SER A 17 -6.19 13.75 67.25
CA SER A 17 -7.08 13.30 66.19
C SER A 17 -6.39 13.62 64.87
N SER A 18 -5.63 12.67 64.33
CA SER A 18 -5.27 12.70 62.92
C SER A 18 -6.56 12.57 62.13
N SER A 19 -7.14 13.70 61.73
CA SER A 19 -8.13 13.73 60.67
C SER A 19 -7.44 13.18 59.42
N LEU A 20 -7.62 11.88 59.18
CA LEU A 20 -7.36 11.27 57.87
C LEU A 20 -8.18 12.10 56.87
N HIS A 21 -7.51 13.00 56.17
CA HIS A 21 -8.03 13.51 54.92
C HIS A 21 -8.00 12.33 53.96
N ALA A 22 -9.10 11.57 53.90
CA ALA A 22 -9.35 10.68 52.79
C ALA A 22 -9.28 11.55 51.54
N GLN A 23 -8.16 11.42 50.81
CA GLN A 23 -7.98 12.05 49.51
C GLN A 23 -9.15 11.54 48.67
N LYS A 24 -10.12 12.40 48.33
CA LYS A 24 -11.20 12.03 47.41
C LYS A 24 -10.52 11.47 46.17
N VAL A 25 -10.69 10.17 45.94
CA VAL A 25 -10.12 9.48 44.79
C VAL A 25 -10.64 10.23 43.57
N LYS A 26 -9.74 11.00 42.91
CA LYS A 26 -10.05 11.75 41.69
C LYS A 26 -10.12 10.83 40.49
N ASP A 27 -9.52 9.66 40.59
CA ASP A 27 -9.53 8.63 39.57
C ASP A 27 -10.84 7.85 39.65
N PRO A 28 -11.44 7.51 38.49
CA PRO A 28 -12.65 6.73 38.50
C PRO A 28 -12.39 5.32 39.05
N ILE A 29 -13.43 4.72 39.63
CA ILE A 29 -13.41 3.31 40.01
C ILE A 29 -13.21 2.47 38.74
N GLY A 30 -12.47 1.36 38.84
CA GLY A 30 -12.22 0.46 37.72
C GLY A 30 -13.50 0.13 36.94
N GLY A 31 -13.46 0.32 35.61
CA GLY A 31 -14.60 0.11 34.72
C GLY A 31 -15.53 1.32 34.55
N GLN A 32 -15.25 2.48 35.16
CA GLN A 32 -16.05 3.70 35.01
C GLN A 32 -15.21 4.88 34.48
N SER A 33 -15.88 5.88 33.91
CA SER A 33 -15.31 7.20 33.62
C SER A 33 -16.05 8.25 34.44
N ASN A 34 -15.32 9.22 35.00
CA ASN A 34 -15.87 10.40 35.66
C ASN A 34 -15.72 11.67 34.80
N ARG A 35 -15.30 11.52 33.53
CA ARG A 35 -15.14 12.62 32.59
C ARG A 35 -16.38 12.72 31.67
N PRO A 36 -16.79 13.95 31.30
CA PRO A 36 -17.76 14.13 30.23
C PRO A 36 -17.20 13.65 28.90
N LEU A 37 -18.08 13.44 27.92
CA LEU A 37 -17.68 13.19 26.54
C LEU A 37 -16.79 14.34 26.04
N SER A 38 -15.65 14.00 25.44
CA SER A 38 -14.74 14.98 24.85
C SER A 38 -15.22 15.50 23.48
N LYS A 39 -16.09 14.74 22.81
CA LYS A 39 -16.77 15.09 21.57
C LYS A 39 -18.22 14.61 21.63
N GLU A 40 -19.13 15.42 21.09
CA GLU A 40 -20.56 15.12 21.09
C GLU A 40 -20.90 13.95 20.15
N ASP A 41 -20.29 13.92 18.96
CA ASP A 41 -20.45 12.84 17.98
C ASP A 41 -19.20 11.94 17.95
N LEU A 42 -19.16 10.97 18.87
CA LEU A 42 -18.09 9.98 18.91
C LEU A 42 -18.05 9.10 17.65
N ASP A 43 -19.19 8.85 17.00
CA ASP A 43 -19.23 8.05 15.77
C ASP A 43 -18.52 8.78 14.62
N TYR A 44 -18.81 10.06 14.44
CA TYR A 44 -18.08 10.91 13.49
C TYR A 44 -16.59 10.94 13.82
N GLN A 45 -16.23 11.14 15.10
CA GLN A 45 -14.83 11.17 15.52
C GLN A 45 -14.08 9.88 15.18
N LEU A 46 -14.70 8.72 15.42
CA LEU A 46 -14.12 7.43 15.09
C LEU A 46 -13.99 7.22 13.58
N LYS A 47 -14.99 7.64 12.79
CA LYS A 47 -14.93 7.60 11.32
C LYS A 47 -13.77 8.44 10.79
N TYR A 48 -13.63 9.68 11.29
CA TYR A 48 -12.54 10.57 10.90
C TYR A 48 -11.17 9.98 11.25
N GLN A 49 -10.98 9.52 12.49
CA GLN A 49 -9.69 8.97 12.93
C GLN A 49 -9.32 7.70 12.15
N ARG A 50 -10.29 6.80 11.93
CA ARG A 50 -10.05 5.58 11.16
C ARG A 50 -9.80 5.89 9.70
N ALA A 51 -10.48 6.88 9.12
CA ALA A 51 -10.20 7.34 7.76
C ALA A 51 -8.76 7.84 7.65
N PHE A 52 -8.31 8.69 8.58
CA PHE A 52 -6.95 9.22 8.61
C PHE A 52 -5.89 8.11 8.70
N GLU A 53 -6.02 7.21 9.69
CA GLU A 53 -5.07 6.10 9.91
C GLU A 53 -5.08 5.09 8.75
N THR A 54 -6.27 4.77 8.21
CA THR A 54 -6.39 3.88 7.05
C THR A 54 -5.68 4.45 5.84
N SER A 55 -5.78 5.76 5.62
CA SER A 55 -5.14 6.42 4.47
C SER A 55 -3.62 6.50 4.59
N LEU A 56 -3.08 6.70 5.80
CA LEU A 56 -1.63 6.59 6.04
C LEU A 56 -1.14 5.17 5.78
N TRP A 57 -1.81 4.17 6.34
CA TRP A 57 -1.46 2.77 6.19
C TRP A 57 -1.55 2.30 4.74
N ALA A 58 -2.63 2.62 4.04
CA ALA A 58 -2.88 2.17 2.67
C ALA A 58 -2.09 2.94 1.59
N MET A 59 -1.34 3.99 1.96
CA MET A 59 -0.67 4.88 1.02
C MET A 59 0.20 4.14 -0.02
N PRO A 60 1.07 3.18 0.34
CA PRO A 60 1.87 2.46 -0.66
C PRO A 60 1.00 1.64 -1.62
N ALA A 61 -0.05 1.00 -1.10
CA ALA A 61 -0.96 0.19 -1.90
C ALA A 61 -1.80 1.02 -2.87
N VAL A 62 -2.31 2.16 -2.41
CA VAL A 62 -3.02 3.10 -3.29
C VAL A 62 -2.09 3.67 -4.35
N ALA A 63 -0.84 4.02 -4.01
CA ALA A 63 0.11 4.56 -4.99
C ALA A 63 0.37 3.58 -6.16
N ILE A 64 0.60 2.30 -5.90
CA ILE A 64 0.82 1.32 -6.99
C ILE A 64 -0.47 0.98 -7.73
N TYR A 65 -1.61 1.00 -7.02
CA TYR A 65 -2.92 0.82 -7.64
C TYR A 65 -3.27 1.98 -8.58
N LYS A 66 -2.97 3.22 -8.20
CA LYS A 66 -3.15 4.40 -9.06
C LYS A 66 -2.29 4.34 -10.30
N LEU A 67 -1.02 3.90 -10.17
CA LEU A 67 -0.15 3.67 -11.32
C LEU A 67 -0.77 2.68 -12.31
N ARG A 68 -1.34 1.58 -11.82
CA ARG A 68 -2.05 0.58 -12.62
C ARG A 68 -3.32 1.13 -13.27
N THR A 69 -4.22 1.73 -12.49
CA THR A 69 -5.51 2.23 -13.01
C THR A 69 -5.32 3.32 -14.05
N ALA A 70 -4.34 4.20 -13.86
CA ALA A 70 -3.98 5.20 -14.84
C ALA A 70 -3.38 4.59 -16.12
N ALA A 71 -2.76 3.40 -16.03
CA ALA A 71 -2.26 2.66 -17.18
C ALA A 71 -3.39 2.02 -17.98
N PHE A 72 -4.48 1.66 -17.30
CA PHE A 72 -5.61 0.92 -17.87
C PHE A 72 -6.69 1.85 -18.45
N THR A 73 -6.43 3.17 -18.53
CA THR A 73 -7.37 4.07 -19.19
C THR A 73 -7.31 3.89 -20.71
N PRO A 74 -8.40 4.17 -21.45
CA PRO A 74 -8.40 4.05 -22.90
C PRO A 74 -7.34 4.88 -23.61
N GLU A 75 -6.90 5.99 -22.99
CA GLU A 75 -5.84 6.84 -23.52
C GLU A 75 -4.47 6.16 -23.46
N ILE A 76 -4.19 5.34 -22.44
CA ILE A 76 -2.92 4.62 -22.32
C ILE A 76 -2.98 3.23 -22.95
N GLY A 77 -4.12 2.53 -22.83
CA GLY A 77 -4.39 1.27 -23.53
C GLY A 77 -3.73 0.02 -22.95
N LEU A 78 -3.07 0.08 -21.78
CA LEU A 78 -2.54 -1.12 -21.14
C LEU A 78 -3.65 -1.97 -20.52
N ASP A 79 -3.39 -3.26 -20.40
CA ASP A 79 -4.15 -4.23 -19.62
C ASP A 79 -3.14 -5.25 -19.06
N ASN A 80 -3.64 -6.27 -18.36
CA ASN A 80 -2.85 -7.35 -17.83
C ASN A 80 -1.99 -8.01 -18.91
N ASN A 81 -0.70 -8.18 -18.61
CA ASN A 81 0.31 -8.77 -19.49
C ASN A 81 0.62 -7.99 -20.78
N ILE A 82 0.05 -6.79 -20.97
CA ILE A 82 0.49 -5.84 -22.00
C ILE A 82 1.66 -5.05 -21.41
N ILE A 83 2.73 -4.88 -22.18
CA ILE A 83 3.97 -4.24 -21.72
C ILE A 83 4.04 -2.83 -22.29
N ALA A 84 4.13 -1.82 -21.42
CA ALA A 84 4.58 -0.50 -21.84
C ALA A 84 6.10 -0.49 -21.98
N ALA A 85 6.59 -0.01 -23.10
CA ALA A 85 7.97 0.35 -23.30
C ALA A 85 7.98 1.72 -23.98
N SER A 86 8.79 2.66 -23.49
CA SER A 86 8.89 4.00 -24.06
C SER A 86 10.29 4.21 -24.64
N LEU A 87 10.38 4.89 -25.78
CA LEU A 87 11.63 5.38 -26.32
C LEU A 87 12.07 6.65 -25.57
N SER A 88 11.11 7.50 -25.21
CA SER A 88 11.34 8.75 -24.48
C SER A 88 11.62 8.54 -22.99
N LEU A 89 12.41 9.47 -22.46
CA LEU A 89 12.66 9.61 -21.03
C LEU A 89 11.40 10.18 -20.35
N ALA A 90 11.27 9.98 -19.04
CA ALA A 90 10.14 10.53 -18.31
C ALA A 90 10.13 12.07 -18.36
N GLY A 91 9.04 12.64 -18.88
CA GLY A 91 8.77 14.08 -18.93
C GLY A 91 7.61 14.49 -18.02
N PRO A 92 7.36 15.81 -17.85
CA PRO A 92 6.37 16.32 -16.87
C PRO A 92 4.92 15.88 -17.07
N SER A 93 4.54 15.45 -18.28
CA SER A 93 3.20 14.91 -18.59
C SER A 93 2.94 13.54 -17.97
N LYS A 94 4.01 12.82 -17.61
CA LYS A 94 3.97 11.55 -16.89
C LYS A 94 4.03 11.90 -15.40
N GLU A 95 2.89 11.92 -14.70
CA GLU A 95 2.79 12.26 -13.26
C GLU A 95 3.29 11.10 -12.39
N LEU A 96 4.45 10.53 -12.76
CA LEU A 96 5.12 9.42 -12.10
C LEU A 96 5.87 9.93 -10.87
N LEU A 97 5.70 9.27 -9.73
CA LEU A 97 6.38 9.64 -8.49
C LEU A 97 7.91 9.50 -8.65
N THR A 98 8.63 10.62 -8.54
CA THR A 98 10.11 10.68 -8.56
C THR A 98 10.75 10.00 -9.78
N ALA A 99 10.18 10.21 -10.97
CA ALA A 99 10.66 9.56 -12.18
C ALA A 99 12.12 9.91 -12.51
N ASN A 100 12.86 8.92 -13.00
CA ASN A 100 14.17 9.10 -13.58
C ASN A 100 14.05 9.63 -15.01
N SER A 101 14.82 10.66 -15.34
CA SER A 101 14.91 11.24 -16.68
C SER A 101 16.17 10.80 -17.44
N SER A 102 16.80 9.66 -17.11
CA SER A 102 18.05 9.19 -17.75
C SER A 102 18.01 7.78 -18.34
N THR A 103 16.95 7.02 -18.07
CA THR A 103 16.74 5.67 -18.62
C THR A 103 15.27 5.47 -18.94
N SER A 104 14.97 4.89 -20.09
CA SER A 104 13.61 4.56 -20.47
C SER A 104 12.97 3.54 -19.52
N TYR A 105 11.69 3.74 -19.23
CA TYR A 105 10.90 2.87 -18.39
C TYR A 105 10.21 1.78 -19.21
N ILE A 106 10.16 0.60 -18.63
CA ILE A 106 9.31 -0.50 -19.05
C ILE A 106 8.39 -0.80 -17.88
N THR A 107 7.09 -0.82 -18.11
CA THR A 107 6.12 -1.17 -17.08
C THR A 107 5.15 -2.22 -17.59
N ALA A 108 4.71 -3.09 -16.70
CA ALA A 108 3.62 -4.01 -16.96
C ALA A 108 2.87 -4.30 -15.67
N PHE A 109 1.64 -4.79 -15.80
CA PHE A 109 0.80 -5.17 -14.67
C PHE A 109 0.19 -6.53 -14.95
N THR A 110 -0.11 -7.29 -13.90
CA THR A 110 -0.91 -8.50 -14.04
C THR A 110 -1.77 -8.79 -12.82
N ASP A 111 -2.65 -9.76 -12.98
CA ASP A 111 -3.61 -10.22 -11.98
C ASP A 111 -3.52 -11.74 -11.85
N LEU A 112 -2.77 -12.19 -10.85
CA LEU A 112 -2.53 -13.60 -10.56
C LEU A 112 -3.80 -14.34 -10.10
N SER A 113 -4.90 -13.64 -9.77
CA SER A 113 -6.18 -14.31 -9.52
C SER A 113 -6.70 -15.04 -10.76
N LYS A 114 -6.21 -14.68 -11.95
CA LYS A 114 -6.52 -15.33 -13.23
C LYS A 114 -5.62 -16.53 -13.54
N GLY A 115 -4.61 -16.79 -12.70
CA GLY A 115 -3.66 -17.91 -12.78
C GLY A 115 -2.19 -17.47 -12.78
N PRO A 116 -1.24 -18.43 -12.76
CA PRO A 116 0.19 -18.12 -12.85
C PRO A 116 0.55 -17.36 -14.12
N VAL A 117 1.55 -16.48 -14.02
CA VAL A 117 2.03 -15.64 -15.11
C VAL A 117 3.50 -15.91 -15.35
N VAL A 118 3.87 -16.04 -16.62
CA VAL A 118 5.24 -16.18 -17.05
C VAL A 118 5.75 -14.85 -17.59
N LEU A 119 6.95 -14.46 -17.16
CA LEU A 119 7.72 -13.36 -17.72
C LEU A 119 9.00 -13.92 -18.34
N SER A 120 9.15 -13.78 -19.65
CA SER A 120 10.35 -14.17 -20.38
C SER A 120 11.30 -12.99 -20.50
N ILE A 121 12.51 -13.17 -19.96
CA ILE A 121 13.58 -12.18 -19.94
C ILE A 121 14.67 -12.56 -20.94
N PRO A 122 15.06 -11.67 -21.87
CA PRO A 122 16.21 -11.90 -22.74
C PRO A 122 17.54 -11.87 -21.96
N SER A 123 18.49 -12.72 -22.35
CA SER A 123 19.83 -12.75 -21.75
C SER A 123 20.61 -11.47 -22.02
N SER A 124 21.19 -10.87 -20.98
CA SER A 124 22.09 -9.73 -21.11
C SER A 124 23.25 -10.05 -22.07
N ASN A 125 23.41 -9.26 -23.11
CA ASN A 125 24.43 -9.46 -24.14
C ASN A 125 24.89 -8.13 -24.75
N GLU A 126 25.58 -8.18 -25.89
CA GLU A 126 26.05 -7.02 -26.65
C GLU A 126 24.93 -6.17 -27.26
N GLU A 127 23.72 -6.70 -27.37
CA GLU A 127 22.56 -5.94 -27.87
C GLU A 127 21.89 -5.12 -26.76
N GLY A 128 21.89 -5.60 -25.52
CA GLY A 128 21.28 -4.87 -24.42
C GLY A 128 21.24 -5.62 -23.09
N LYS A 129 20.76 -4.90 -22.07
CA LYS A 129 20.61 -5.41 -20.70
C LYS A 129 19.36 -4.85 -20.07
N LEU A 130 18.62 -5.68 -19.34
CA LEU A 130 17.47 -5.26 -18.56
C LEU A 130 17.80 -5.32 -17.07
N TYR A 131 17.23 -4.40 -16.31
CA TYR A 131 17.30 -4.37 -14.87
C TYR A 131 15.98 -3.85 -14.30
N GLY A 132 15.51 -4.44 -13.21
CA GLY A 132 14.48 -3.84 -12.39
C GLY A 132 13.78 -4.84 -11.50
N GLN A 133 12.57 -4.49 -11.09
CA GLN A 133 11.91 -5.16 -9.98
C GLN A 133 10.48 -5.53 -10.34
N VAL A 134 10.03 -6.64 -9.76
CA VAL A 134 8.63 -7.00 -9.66
C VAL A 134 8.20 -6.74 -8.23
N VAL A 135 7.15 -5.95 -8.07
CA VAL A 135 6.63 -5.54 -6.76
C VAL A 135 5.22 -6.05 -6.56
N ASP A 136 4.89 -6.34 -5.30
CA ASP A 136 3.56 -6.73 -4.86
C ASP A 136 2.61 -5.52 -4.72
N HIS A 137 1.38 -5.76 -4.23
CA HIS A 137 0.39 -4.71 -4.09
C HIS A 137 0.74 -3.68 -2.98
N TRP A 138 1.77 -3.92 -2.17
CA TRP A 138 2.30 -3.02 -1.15
C TRP A 138 3.60 -2.32 -1.60
N GLN A 139 3.99 -2.47 -2.87
CA GLN A 139 5.27 -2.01 -3.43
C GLN A 139 6.50 -2.71 -2.85
N ARG A 140 6.36 -3.89 -2.25
CA ARG A 140 7.50 -4.67 -1.78
C ARG A 140 8.04 -5.48 -2.94
N THR A 141 9.37 -5.44 -3.13
CA THR A 141 10.03 -6.27 -4.14
C THR A 141 9.85 -7.74 -3.83
N ILE A 142 9.27 -8.49 -4.77
CA ILE A 142 9.14 -9.95 -4.71
C ILE A 142 10.14 -10.66 -5.63
N ALA A 143 10.68 -9.93 -6.63
CA ALA A 143 11.77 -10.40 -7.46
C ALA A 143 12.54 -9.23 -8.07
N ASP A 144 13.86 -9.39 -8.17
CA ASP A 144 14.70 -8.58 -9.06
C ASP A 144 14.90 -9.32 -10.39
N VAL A 145 15.16 -8.57 -11.46
CA VAL A 145 15.47 -9.08 -12.81
C VAL A 145 16.80 -8.52 -13.29
N GLY A 146 17.55 -9.33 -14.03
CA GLY A 146 18.86 -8.99 -14.57
C GLY A 146 19.98 -9.41 -13.63
N PRO A 147 21.08 -8.64 -13.53
CA PRO A 147 22.27 -9.06 -12.75
C PRO A 147 22.00 -9.42 -11.29
N SER A 148 21.04 -8.76 -10.65
CA SER A 148 20.65 -9.00 -9.25
C SER A 148 19.48 -9.99 -9.10
N GLY A 149 18.87 -10.42 -10.21
CA GLY A 149 17.73 -11.32 -10.21
C GLY A 149 18.11 -12.80 -10.13
N LEU A 150 17.10 -13.66 -10.03
CA LEU A 150 17.26 -15.12 -10.10
C LEU A 150 17.92 -15.55 -11.42
N ASP A 151 17.73 -14.77 -12.49
CA ASP A 151 18.33 -15.01 -13.80
C ASP A 151 19.82 -14.64 -13.87
N GLN A 152 20.34 -13.86 -12.92
CA GLN A 152 21.74 -13.41 -12.87
C GLN A 152 22.23 -12.77 -14.19
N GLY A 153 21.32 -12.13 -14.93
CA GLY A 153 21.57 -11.56 -16.25
C GLY A 153 21.58 -12.57 -17.40
N LYS A 154 21.45 -13.87 -17.14
CA LYS A 154 21.42 -14.91 -18.18
C LYS A 154 20.07 -14.99 -18.89
N GLY A 155 19.06 -14.24 -18.43
CA GLY A 155 17.70 -14.36 -18.91
C GLY A 155 17.04 -15.68 -18.52
N GLY A 156 15.83 -15.90 -19.02
CA GLY A 156 15.05 -17.08 -18.69
C GLY A 156 13.58 -16.74 -18.46
N ASN A 157 12.82 -17.74 -18.04
CA ASN A 157 11.39 -17.60 -17.79
C ASN A 157 11.15 -17.58 -16.28
N TYR A 158 10.73 -16.43 -15.76
CA TYR A 158 10.16 -16.35 -14.43
C TYR A 158 8.73 -16.83 -14.45
N ILE A 159 8.30 -17.53 -13.40
CA ILE A 159 6.88 -17.82 -13.17
C ILE A 159 6.44 -17.27 -11.82
N PHE A 160 5.40 -16.43 -11.87
CA PHE A 160 4.76 -15.85 -10.71
C PHE A 160 3.49 -16.62 -10.40
N THR A 161 3.37 -17.08 -9.15
CA THR A 161 2.21 -17.86 -8.69
C THR A 161 1.39 -17.06 -7.69
N PRO A 162 0.04 -17.18 -7.72
CA PRO A 162 -0.83 -16.48 -6.79
C PRO A 162 -0.64 -16.97 -5.34
N PRO A 163 -1.10 -16.18 -4.35
CA PRO A 163 -1.19 -16.63 -2.96
C PRO A 163 -1.95 -17.96 -2.87
N GLY A 164 -1.37 -18.94 -2.16
CA GLY A 164 -2.00 -20.26 -1.95
C GLY A 164 -1.97 -21.19 -3.16
N TYR A 165 -1.08 -20.98 -4.14
CA TYR A 165 -0.90 -21.90 -5.26
C TYR A 165 -0.24 -23.21 -4.80
N GLU A 166 -0.93 -24.34 -4.97
CA GLU A 166 -0.48 -25.67 -4.50
C GLU A 166 -0.03 -26.62 -5.61
N LYS A 167 -0.16 -26.24 -6.88
CA LYS A 167 0.24 -27.11 -8.00
C LYS A 167 1.75 -27.02 -8.23
N ASP A 168 2.31 -28.11 -8.75
CA ASP A 168 3.73 -28.16 -9.09
C ASP A 168 4.09 -27.11 -10.16
N VAL A 169 5.25 -26.48 -9.97
CA VAL A 169 5.85 -25.55 -10.92
C VAL A 169 6.99 -26.28 -11.63
N PRO A 170 7.02 -26.31 -12.97
CA PRO A 170 8.11 -26.96 -13.70
C PRO A 170 9.49 -26.36 -13.37
N GLU A 171 10.51 -27.22 -13.21
CA GLU A 171 11.86 -26.83 -12.75
C GLU A 171 12.59 -25.88 -13.71
N GLU A 172 12.17 -25.82 -14.98
CA GLU A 172 12.73 -24.89 -15.96
C GLU A 172 12.40 -23.41 -15.70
N TYR A 173 11.44 -23.13 -14.80
CA TYR A 173 11.06 -21.77 -14.46
C TYR A 173 11.79 -21.25 -13.21
N LEU A 174 12.14 -19.96 -13.24
CA LEU A 174 12.56 -19.21 -12.07
C LEU A 174 11.32 -18.85 -11.24
N HIS A 175 10.99 -19.67 -10.26
CA HIS A 175 9.75 -19.56 -9.48
C HIS A 175 9.79 -18.43 -8.46
N VAL A 176 8.73 -17.62 -8.47
CA VAL A 176 8.45 -16.57 -7.49
C VAL A 176 7.02 -16.74 -6.96
N SER A 177 6.88 -16.99 -5.66
CA SER A 177 5.58 -16.99 -4.98
C SER A 177 5.19 -15.57 -4.60
N SER A 178 4.07 -15.08 -5.11
CA SER A 178 3.58 -13.74 -4.78
C SER A 178 2.72 -13.76 -3.51
N PRO A 179 2.90 -12.82 -2.56
CA PRO A 179 1.98 -12.63 -1.44
C PRO A 179 0.69 -11.89 -1.86
N SER A 180 0.66 -11.34 -3.07
CA SER A 180 -0.44 -10.51 -3.62
C SER A 180 -0.99 -11.07 -4.94
N TYR A 181 -2.23 -10.75 -5.29
CA TYR A 181 -2.79 -11.09 -6.59
C TYR A 181 -2.34 -10.11 -7.68
N ARG A 182 -2.34 -8.81 -7.39
CA ARG A 182 -1.85 -7.76 -8.29
C ARG A 182 -0.36 -7.56 -8.04
N ILE A 183 0.40 -7.65 -9.12
CA ILE A 183 1.83 -7.34 -9.13
C ILE A 183 2.12 -6.38 -10.27
N ALA A 184 3.16 -5.57 -10.09
CA ALA A 184 3.63 -4.60 -11.06
C ALA A 184 5.09 -4.86 -11.42
N PHE A 185 5.43 -4.66 -12.67
CA PHE A 185 6.76 -4.84 -13.24
C PHE A 185 7.27 -3.45 -13.57
N VAL A 186 8.44 -3.10 -13.04
CA VAL A 186 9.06 -1.80 -13.27
C VAL A 186 10.52 -2.02 -13.62
N PHE A 187 10.80 -1.98 -14.91
CA PHE A 187 12.12 -2.28 -15.46
C PHE A 187 12.70 -1.09 -16.22
N ARG A 188 13.99 -1.21 -16.51
CA ARG A 188 14.76 -0.31 -17.35
C ARG A 188 15.53 -1.15 -18.36
N SER A 189 15.52 -0.69 -19.61
CA SER A 189 16.51 -1.13 -20.59
C SER A 189 17.72 -0.22 -20.47
N ILE A 190 18.89 -0.81 -20.22
CA ILE A 190 20.13 -0.05 -20.03
C ILE A 190 20.76 0.20 -21.40
N ARG A 191 20.86 1.47 -21.80
CA ARG A 191 21.63 1.85 -22.99
C ARG A 191 23.11 1.55 -22.76
N LEU A 192 23.65 0.65 -23.58
CA LEU A 192 25.08 0.35 -23.60
C LEU A 192 25.88 1.48 -24.25
N LYS A 193 27.18 1.57 -23.92
CA LYS A 193 28.05 2.70 -24.30
C LYS A 193 28.08 2.97 -25.81
N ASP A 194 28.00 1.92 -26.61
CA ASP A 194 28.06 1.91 -28.08
C ASP A 194 26.68 1.78 -28.74
N LYS A 195 25.59 1.90 -27.97
CA LYS A 195 24.20 1.76 -28.44
C LYS A 195 23.42 3.06 -28.31
N THR A 196 22.37 3.17 -29.12
CA THR A 196 21.38 4.26 -29.10
C THR A 196 20.25 3.96 -28.10
N GLU A 197 19.42 4.96 -27.78
CA GLU A 197 18.19 4.74 -26.99
C GLU A 197 17.20 3.84 -27.76
N GLU A 198 17.17 3.93 -29.09
CA GLU A 198 16.35 3.07 -29.95
C GLU A 198 16.78 1.60 -29.88
N ASP A 199 18.08 1.33 -29.81
CA ASP A 199 18.59 -0.03 -29.59
C ASP A 199 18.12 -0.59 -28.24
N ALA A 200 18.20 0.23 -27.18
CA ALA A 200 17.73 -0.17 -25.85
C ALA A 200 16.21 -0.41 -25.81
N TYR A 201 15.44 0.44 -26.49
CA TYR A 201 14.00 0.29 -26.67
C TYR A 201 13.65 -1.00 -27.44
N ASN A 202 14.32 -1.26 -28.55
CA ASN A 202 14.11 -2.48 -29.33
C ASN A 202 14.53 -3.74 -28.56
N TYR A 203 15.57 -3.64 -27.72
CA TYR A 203 15.96 -4.72 -26.83
C TYR A 203 14.88 -5.05 -25.80
N ALA A 204 14.21 -4.03 -25.24
CA ALA A 204 13.07 -4.21 -24.32
C ALA A 204 11.92 -4.99 -24.98
N LYS A 205 11.72 -4.82 -26.30
CA LYS A 205 10.67 -5.51 -27.05
C LYS A 205 10.87 -7.02 -27.19
N LYS A 206 11.99 -7.57 -26.71
CA LYS A 206 12.21 -9.01 -26.60
C LYS A 206 11.52 -9.65 -25.40
N LEU A 207 11.03 -8.85 -24.45
CA LEU A 207 10.23 -9.33 -23.33
C LEU A 207 8.96 -10.03 -23.82
N LYS A 208 8.52 -11.06 -23.09
CA LYS A 208 7.19 -11.64 -23.23
C LYS A 208 6.55 -11.81 -21.88
N MET A 209 5.24 -11.62 -21.80
CA MET A 209 4.46 -11.78 -20.59
C MET A 209 3.11 -12.40 -20.91
N TYR A 210 2.73 -13.46 -20.20
CA TYR A 210 1.52 -14.22 -20.51
C TYR A 210 1.07 -15.08 -19.32
N TYR A 211 -0.22 -15.39 -19.25
CA TYR A 211 -0.68 -16.41 -18.30
C TYR A 211 -0.19 -17.79 -18.76
N LEU A 212 0.29 -18.62 -17.83
CA LEU A 212 0.80 -19.96 -18.14
C LEU A 212 -0.20 -20.78 -18.98
N LYS A 213 -1.48 -20.66 -18.69
CA LYS A 213 -2.58 -21.37 -19.39
C LYS A 213 -2.75 -20.98 -20.86
N ASP A 214 -2.33 -19.76 -21.24
CA ASP A 214 -2.50 -19.23 -22.60
C ASP A 214 -1.27 -19.52 -23.47
N GLY A 215 -0.14 -19.87 -22.86
CA GLY A 215 1.13 -20.08 -23.54
C GLY A 215 1.78 -18.79 -24.04
N ALA A 216 3.03 -18.91 -24.50
CA ALA A 216 3.78 -17.75 -24.98
C ALA A 216 3.13 -17.18 -26.25
N PRO A 217 2.90 -15.86 -26.34
CA PRO A 217 2.36 -15.27 -27.55
C PRO A 217 3.40 -15.31 -28.67
N ASN A 218 2.92 -15.47 -29.90
CA ASN A 218 3.75 -15.34 -31.11
C ASN A 218 4.38 -13.94 -31.17
N GLN A 219 3.57 -12.92 -30.90
CA GLN A 219 3.99 -11.53 -30.81
C GLN A 219 3.46 -10.92 -29.50
N GLN A 220 4.37 -10.40 -28.68
CA GLN A 220 4.01 -9.67 -27.46
C GLN A 220 3.36 -8.33 -27.84
N GLN A 221 2.28 -7.98 -27.15
CA GLN A 221 1.68 -6.66 -27.28
C GLN A 221 2.48 -5.65 -26.46
N PHE A 222 2.85 -4.55 -27.12
CA PHE A 222 3.48 -3.40 -26.51
C PHE A 222 2.63 -2.16 -26.78
N GLU A 223 2.48 -1.32 -25.77
CA GLU A 223 1.87 0.01 -25.92
C GLU A 223 2.91 1.08 -25.64
N ASP A 224 2.81 2.18 -26.38
CA ASP A 224 3.63 3.36 -26.17
C ASP A 224 2.76 4.48 -25.60
N ALA A 225 3.08 4.91 -24.38
CA ALA A 225 2.31 5.89 -23.62
C ALA A 225 2.92 7.30 -23.73
N GLU A 226 3.61 7.58 -24.83
CA GLU A 226 4.50 8.74 -24.95
C GLU A 226 3.83 10.11 -24.82
N ASP A 227 2.69 10.29 -25.48
CA ASP A 227 2.05 11.61 -25.61
C ASP A 227 0.84 11.83 -24.70
N ASN A 228 0.50 10.82 -23.87
CA ASN A 228 -0.72 10.84 -23.06
C ASN A 228 -0.45 11.24 -21.62
N ARG A 229 -1.36 12.03 -21.03
CA ARG A 229 -1.29 12.40 -19.62
C ARG A 229 -1.48 11.14 -18.76
N TYR A 230 -0.48 10.81 -17.97
CA TYR A 230 -0.50 9.62 -17.13
C TYR A 230 -0.71 10.05 -15.67
N SER A 231 -1.98 10.09 -15.21
CA SER A 231 -2.33 10.65 -13.88
C SER A 231 -2.30 9.60 -12.78
N THR A 232 -1.12 9.41 -12.18
CA THR A 232 -0.85 8.31 -11.24
C THR A 232 -0.94 8.70 -9.77
N LEU A 233 -1.24 9.97 -9.48
CA LEU A 233 -1.32 10.46 -8.10
C LEU A 233 -2.71 10.18 -7.49
N PRO A 234 -2.78 9.86 -6.19
CA PRO A 234 -4.05 9.75 -5.49
C PRO A 234 -4.71 11.13 -5.34
N VAL A 235 -6.04 11.13 -5.31
CA VAL A 235 -6.83 12.30 -4.93
C VAL A 235 -7.04 12.27 -3.41
N TYR A 236 -6.83 13.41 -2.74
CA TYR A 236 -6.99 13.53 -1.29
C TYR A 236 -8.42 13.94 -0.92
N ASP A 237 -9.38 13.10 -1.29
CA ASP A 237 -10.80 13.19 -0.91
C ASP A 237 -11.38 11.80 -0.64
N TYR A 238 -12.69 11.70 -0.38
CA TYR A 238 -13.31 10.40 -0.08
C TYR A 238 -13.18 9.36 -1.20
N THR A 239 -12.89 9.75 -2.44
CA THR A 239 -12.71 8.81 -3.56
C THR A 239 -11.46 7.94 -3.39
N TYR A 240 -10.48 8.38 -2.58
CA TYR A 240 -9.36 7.55 -2.13
C TYR A 240 -9.84 6.21 -1.55
N PHE A 241 -10.93 6.22 -0.77
CA PHE A 241 -11.47 5.01 -0.15
C PHE A 241 -12.14 4.06 -1.14
N ARG A 242 -12.48 4.53 -2.35
CA ARG A 242 -12.90 3.65 -3.45
C ARG A 242 -11.71 2.84 -3.95
N ASP A 243 -10.54 3.46 -4.09
CA ASP A 243 -9.32 2.74 -4.47
C ASP A 243 -8.93 1.72 -3.38
N VAL A 244 -9.00 2.11 -2.10
CA VAL A 244 -8.80 1.19 -0.96
C VAL A 244 -9.79 0.01 -1.03
N HIS A 245 -11.06 0.28 -1.30
CA HIS A 245 -12.07 -0.77 -1.46
C HIS A 245 -11.77 -1.71 -2.64
N GLU A 246 -11.37 -1.18 -3.80
CA GLU A 246 -11.01 -2.00 -4.96
C GLU A 246 -9.73 -2.83 -4.73
N ILE A 247 -8.79 -2.33 -3.93
CA ILE A 247 -7.61 -3.08 -3.48
C ILE A 247 -8.07 -4.26 -2.62
N PHE A 248 -8.74 -4.00 -1.49
CA PHE A 248 -9.10 -5.04 -0.51
C PHE A 248 -10.33 -5.89 -0.89
N SER A 249 -10.97 -5.58 -2.02
CA SER A 249 -11.93 -6.48 -2.66
C SER A 249 -11.25 -7.70 -3.29
N LEU A 250 -10.00 -7.55 -3.74
CA LEU A 250 -9.21 -8.64 -4.31
C LEU A 250 -8.11 -9.11 -3.36
N GLU A 251 -7.29 -8.17 -2.90
CA GLU A 251 -6.16 -8.43 -2.04
C GLU A 251 -6.58 -8.85 -0.63
N ASN A 252 -5.63 -9.39 0.12
CA ASN A 252 -5.82 -9.71 1.52
C ASN A 252 -5.05 -8.69 2.37
N VAL A 253 -5.65 -8.30 3.49
CA VAL A 253 -4.90 -7.59 4.54
C VAL A 253 -3.81 -8.51 5.06
N GLU A 254 -2.62 -7.96 5.27
CA GLU A 254 -1.49 -8.74 5.77
C GLU A 254 -1.78 -9.31 7.16
N GLU A 255 -1.13 -10.44 7.49
CA GLU A 255 -1.32 -11.11 8.77
C GLU A 255 -1.02 -10.19 9.96
N GLY A 256 0.01 -9.34 9.86
CA GLY A 256 0.37 -8.35 10.88
C GLY A 256 -0.64 -7.20 11.03
N ASP A 257 -1.43 -6.94 9.99
CA ASP A 257 -2.32 -5.79 9.89
C ASP A 257 -3.81 -6.15 10.05
N LYS A 258 -4.13 -7.36 10.54
CA LYS A 258 -5.52 -7.82 10.72
C LYS A 258 -6.42 -6.85 11.48
N HIS A 259 -5.85 -6.04 12.37
CA HIS A 259 -6.59 -4.99 13.08
C HIS A 259 -7.16 -3.91 12.13
N MET A 260 -6.49 -3.66 11.00
CA MET A 260 -6.96 -2.75 9.94
C MET A 260 -8.23 -3.25 9.26
N THR A 261 -8.48 -4.56 9.23
CA THR A 261 -9.77 -5.09 8.75
C THR A 261 -10.95 -4.51 9.53
N GLY A 262 -10.81 -4.35 10.85
CA GLY A 262 -11.85 -3.71 11.67
C GLY A 262 -12.03 -2.22 11.37
N MET A 263 -10.94 -1.51 11.01
CA MET A 263 -11.01 -0.11 10.58
C MET A 263 -11.72 0.03 9.23
N LEU A 264 -11.33 -0.81 8.27
CA LEU A 264 -11.95 -0.88 6.94
C LEU A 264 -13.45 -1.17 7.05
N GLU A 265 -13.85 -2.19 7.81
CA GLU A 265 -15.25 -2.55 7.97
C GLU A 265 -16.08 -1.41 8.60
N TYR A 266 -15.50 -0.67 9.55
CA TYR A 266 -16.18 0.48 10.16
C TYR A 266 -16.41 1.64 9.18
N LEU A 267 -15.51 1.78 8.21
CA LEU A 267 -15.64 2.74 7.11
C LEU A 267 -16.52 2.21 5.96
N GLY A 268 -17.11 1.02 6.11
CA GLY A 268 -17.96 0.38 5.09
C GLY A 268 -17.19 -0.36 4.01
N ILE A 269 -15.87 -0.56 4.18
CA ILE A 269 -15.02 -1.29 3.23
C ILE A 269 -14.96 -2.75 3.66
N LYS A 270 -15.65 -3.61 2.91
CA LYS A 270 -15.70 -5.05 3.18
C LYS A 270 -15.61 -5.86 1.91
N LYS A 271 -14.75 -6.88 1.92
CA LYS A 271 -14.55 -7.80 0.80
C LYS A 271 -15.89 -8.45 0.39
N GLY A 272 -16.20 -8.40 -0.90
CA GLY A 272 -17.44 -8.93 -1.47
C GLY A 272 -18.70 -8.11 -1.18
N LYS A 273 -18.58 -6.88 -0.65
CA LYS A 273 -19.70 -5.95 -0.45
C LYS A 273 -19.48 -4.66 -1.26
N PRO A 274 -20.54 -4.01 -1.74
CA PRO A 274 -20.43 -2.71 -2.39
C PRO A 274 -19.98 -1.65 -1.38
N PHE A 275 -19.19 -0.69 -1.85
CA PHE A 275 -18.77 0.47 -1.06
C PHE A 275 -19.74 1.64 -1.24
N ASN A 276 -20.70 1.74 -0.31
CA ASN A 276 -21.74 2.77 -0.29
C ASN A 276 -21.76 3.47 1.09
N PRO A 277 -20.76 4.30 1.42
CA PRO A 277 -20.69 4.99 2.70
C PRO A 277 -21.86 5.99 2.87
N ASP A 278 -22.33 6.15 4.11
CA ASP A 278 -23.35 7.15 4.43
C ASP A 278 -22.77 8.59 4.39
N THR A 279 -23.65 9.60 4.41
CA THR A 279 -23.25 11.02 4.34
C THR A 279 -22.24 11.39 5.42
N LYS A 280 -22.43 10.90 6.65
CA LYS A 280 -21.52 11.19 7.78
C LYS A 280 -20.13 10.60 7.53
N THR A 281 -20.08 9.39 6.98
CA THR A 281 -18.83 8.69 6.66
C THR A 281 -18.09 9.39 5.53
N ILE A 282 -18.80 9.83 4.49
CA ILE A 282 -18.22 10.64 3.40
C ILE A 282 -17.65 11.95 3.93
N GLU A 283 -18.40 12.65 4.79
CA GLU A 283 -17.93 13.90 5.42
C GLU A 283 -16.66 13.68 6.25
N ALA A 284 -16.65 12.65 7.09
CA ALA A 284 -15.49 12.29 7.90
C ALA A 284 -14.27 11.91 7.05
N MET A 285 -14.47 11.16 5.95
CA MET A 285 -13.42 10.79 5.00
C MET A 285 -12.83 12.01 4.30
N ASN A 286 -13.67 12.93 3.81
CA ASN A 286 -13.19 14.15 3.14
C ASN A 286 -12.36 15.02 4.09
N ASN A 287 -12.84 15.23 5.32
CA ASN A 287 -12.12 16.02 6.31
C ASN A 287 -10.79 15.34 6.70
N ALA A 288 -10.80 14.02 6.91
CA ALA A 288 -9.59 13.27 7.20
C ALA A 288 -8.56 13.35 6.06
N MET A 289 -8.99 13.27 4.81
CA MET A 289 -8.08 13.34 3.65
C MET A 289 -7.51 14.74 3.44
N GLY A 290 -8.32 15.79 3.65
CA GLY A 290 -7.86 17.17 3.60
C GLY A 290 -6.80 17.46 4.67
N ASP A 291 -7.06 17.03 5.91
CA ASP A 291 -6.11 17.19 7.01
C ASP A 291 -4.85 16.34 6.81
N LEU A 292 -5.00 15.11 6.29
CA LEU A 292 -3.87 14.25 5.96
C LEU A 292 -2.97 14.90 4.92
N TYR A 293 -3.54 15.48 3.87
CA TYR A 293 -2.77 16.19 2.84
C TYR A 293 -1.93 17.33 3.44
N ILE A 294 -2.54 18.16 4.29
CA ILE A 294 -1.80 19.24 4.95
C ILE A 294 -0.70 18.65 5.85
N HIS A 295 -1.03 17.64 6.64
CA HIS A 295 -0.09 16.99 7.55
C HIS A 295 1.15 16.44 6.84
N ILE A 296 0.98 15.72 5.72
CA ILE A 296 2.12 15.17 4.98
C ILE A 296 2.99 16.26 4.33
N GLN A 297 2.41 17.42 3.95
CA GLN A 297 3.16 18.55 3.39
C GLN A 297 3.97 19.31 4.44
N GLU A 298 3.56 19.29 5.72
CA GLU A 298 4.25 20.00 6.79
C GLU A 298 5.40 19.18 7.41
N GLN A 299 5.37 17.86 7.28
CA GLN A 299 6.35 16.97 7.89
C GLN A 299 7.55 16.63 6.98
N TRP A 300 7.53 17.04 5.71
CA TRP A 300 8.53 16.72 4.67
C TRP A 300 8.94 17.96 3.89
#